data_AF-A0A8J0V806-F1
#
_entry.id   AF-A0A8J0V806-F1
#
_cell.length_a   1.000
_cell.length_b   1.000
_cell.length_c   1.000
_cell.angle_alpha   90.00
_cell.angle_beta   90.00
_cell.angle_gamma   90.00
#
_symmetry.space_group_name_H-M   'P 1'
#
loop_
_entity.id
_entity.type
_entity.pdbx_description
1 polymer ?
#
loop_
_entity_poly.entity_id
_entity_poly.type
_entity_poly.pdbx_seq_one_letter_code
_entity_poly.pdbx_strand_id
1 'polypeptide(L)'
;MSLKGVSLPSTPIVSLQNFSSAKRRCPITPFCLPAVSTAEAPPTASMRCVSSQFLPRLNPLHPPGVKRRTVSLETVAAHHHNQQRSLTMQQREYSRYHQGWRRPFYGTATEKEEYRKDIRQLLKKQMSEKWALQREMLSSQSKELETLMEVDRTALMQDIEQQRTQASFLTKYRDENKRLMETKWQENRLTRSQETLRERELLHFNPINWSGTLK
;
A
#
# COMPACT_ATOMS: atom_id res chain seq x y z
N MET A 1 27.27 -22.31 50.11
CA MET A 1 27.65 -21.61 48.86
C MET A 1 26.38 -21.11 48.20
N SER A 2 26.04 -19.83 48.41
CA SER A 2 24.76 -19.22 47.99
C SER A 2 24.90 -18.65 46.58
N LEU A 3 24.06 -19.11 45.64
CA LEU A 3 24.05 -18.63 44.27
C LEU A 3 23.28 -17.31 44.19
N LYS A 4 24.01 -16.24 43.86
CA LYS A 4 23.46 -14.89 43.62
C LYS A 4 22.54 -14.91 42.40
N GLY A 5 21.32 -14.42 42.58
CA GLY A 5 20.34 -14.23 41.51
C GLY A 5 20.83 -13.23 40.48
N VAL A 6 20.67 -13.58 39.20
CA VAL A 6 20.92 -12.70 38.05
C VAL A 6 19.67 -11.84 37.85
N SER A 7 19.76 -10.55 38.17
CA SER A 7 18.71 -9.58 37.84
C SER A 7 18.94 -9.03 36.44
N LEU A 8 18.02 -9.31 35.52
CA LEU A 8 18.01 -8.70 34.19
C LEU A 8 17.53 -7.24 34.28
N PRO A 9 18.13 -6.31 33.52
CA PRO A 9 17.68 -4.93 33.48
C PRO A 9 16.31 -4.82 32.79
N SER A 10 15.31 -4.36 33.54
CA SER A 10 13.99 -4.03 33.02
C SER A 10 14.10 -2.82 32.09
N THR A 11 13.78 -3.00 30.81
CA THR A 11 13.64 -1.90 29.86
C THR A 11 12.40 -1.07 30.20
N PRO A 12 12.48 0.26 30.35
CA PRO A 12 11.31 1.08 30.61
C PRO A 12 10.40 1.11 29.37
N ILE A 13 9.14 0.76 29.56
CA ILE A 13 8.07 0.99 28.59
C ILE A 13 7.87 2.51 28.52
N VAL A 14 8.27 3.11 27.40
CA VAL A 14 7.98 4.52 27.10
C VAL A 14 6.48 4.66 26.91
N SER A 15 5.82 5.19 27.95
CA SER A 15 4.43 5.64 27.89
C SER A 15 4.36 6.93 27.04
N LEU A 16 3.90 6.81 25.81
CA LEU A 16 3.48 7.96 24.99
C LEU A 16 2.14 8.51 25.53
N GLN A 17 2.17 9.18 26.67
CA GLN A 17 1.08 10.03 27.14
C GLN A 17 1.19 11.42 26.51
N ASN A 18 0.68 11.55 25.29
CA ASN A 18 0.34 12.85 24.70
C ASN A 18 -1.18 12.93 24.53
N PHE A 19 -1.89 13.21 25.63
CA PHE A 19 -3.28 13.67 25.53
C PHE A 19 -3.27 15.17 25.21
N SER A 20 -3.15 15.49 23.93
CA SER A 20 -3.56 16.81 23.43
C SER A 20 -5.09 16.85 23.47
N SER A 21 -5.63 17.80 24.22
CA SER A 21 -7.07 18.04 24.30
C SER A 21 -7.58 18.51 22.94
N ALA A 22 -8.29 17.61 22.24
CA ALA A 22 -8.97 17.93 21.00
C ALA A 22 -10.07 18.96 21.28
N LYS A 23 -9.78 20.24 21.01
CA LYS A 23 -10.79 21.29 20.86
C LYS A 23 -11.75 20.84 19.76
N ARG A 24 -12.97 20.48 20.13
CA ARG A 24 -14.07 20.23 19.19
C ARG A 24 -14.33 21.51 18.40
N ARG A 25 -13.84 21.57 17.16
CA ARG A 25 -14.39 22.47 16.14
C ARG A 25 -15.26 21.62 15.24
N CYS A 26 -16.57 21.84 15.31
CA CYS A 26 -17.52 21.31 14.34
C CYS A 26 -17.13 21.85 12.95
N PRO A 27 -16.97 21.01 11.92
CA PRO A 27 -16.82 21.52 10.56
C PRO A 27 -18.19 22.03 10.10
N ILE A 28 -18.40 23.34 10.15
CA ILE A 28 -19.46 23.99 9.37
C ILE A 28 -18.99 23.97 7.92
N THR A 29 -19.66 23.17 7.10
CA THR A 29 -19.46 23.16 5.66
C THR A 29 -20.00 24.49 5.10
N PRO A 30 -19.18 25.37 4.50
CA PRO A 30 -19.72 26.56 3.86
C PRO A 30 -20.48 26.15 2.59
N PHE A 31 -21.75 26.57 2.51
CA PHE A 31 -22.54 26.49 1.28
C PHE A 31 -21.96 27.48 0.26
N CYS A 32 -21.07 27.02 -0.60
CA CYS A 32 -20.70 27.74 -1.82
C CYS A 32 -21.63 27.29 -2.95
N LEU A 33 -22.56 28.16 -3.35
CA LEU A 33 -23.30 27.98 -4.60
C LEU A 33 -22.40 28.35 -5.78
N PRO A 34 -22.43 27.59 -6.89
CA PRO A 34 -21.61 27.88 -8.07
C PRO A 34 -22.10 29.16 -8.76
N ALA A 35 -21.18 30.09 -9.03
CA ALA A 35 -21.46 31.28 -9.80
C ALA A 35 -21.66 30.91 -11.28
N VAL A 36 -22.84 31.21 -11.82
CA VAL A 36 -23.16 31.00 -13.23
C VAL A 36 -22.57 32.15 -14.05
N SER A 37 -21.74 31.82 -15.02
CA SER A 37 -21.07 32.78 -15.91
C SER A 37 -22.03 33.27 -17.00
N THR A 38 -22.17 34.59 -17.18
CA THR A 38 -22.98 35.18 -18.26
C THR A 38 -22.19 35.17 -19.55
N ALA A 39 -22.69 34.46 -20.57
CA ALA A 39 -22.08 34.40 -21.89
C ALA A 39 -22.24 35.74 -22.65
N GLU A 40 -21.12 36.30 -23.11
CA GLU A 40 -21.06 37.43 -24.04
C GLU A 40 -21.32 36.96 -25.49
N ALA A 41 -22.11 37.74 -26.25
CA ALA A 41 -22.37 37.49 -27.66
C ALA A 41 -21.49 38.39 -28.57
N PRO A 42 -21.07 37.94 -29.78
CA PRO A 42 -20.07 38.63 -30.60
C PRO A 42 -20.65 39.72 -31.53
N PRO A 43 -19.81 40.66 -32.02
CA PRO A 43 -20.23 41.81 -32.83
C PRO A 43 -20.09 41.55 -34.33
N THR A 44 -21.05 41.96 -35.16
CA THR A 44 -20.86 42.09 -36.61
C THR A 44 -21.59 43.30 -37.19
N ALA A 45 -21.06 43.76 -38.32
CA ALA A 45 -20.95 45.14 -38.77
C ALA A 45 -22.02 45.63 -39.77
N SER A 46 -22.21 46.96 -39.76
CA SER A 46 -22.33 47.90 -40.89
C SER A 46 -23.40 47.72 -41.99
N MET A 47 -24.22 48.77 -42.18
CA MET A 47 -24.22 49.59 -43.42
C MET A 47 -25.00 50.89 -43.21
N ARG A 48 -24.44 52.00 -43.70
CA ARG A 48 -24.99 53.37 -43.73
C ARG A 48 -25.94 53.51 -44.93
N CYS A 49 -27.03 54.29 -44.79
CA CYS A 49 -27.17 55.60 -45.45
C CYS A 49 -28.61 56.18 -45.41
N VAL A 50 -28.61 57.51 -45.32
CA VAL A 50 -29.65 58.53 -45.62
C VAL A 50 -30.72 58.84 -44.57
N SER A 51 -30.62 60.10 -44.13
CA SER A 51 -31.50 60.89 -43.29
C SER A 51 -32.93 61.01 -43.83
N SER A 52 -33.86 60.35 -43.15
CA SER A 52 -35.06 61.05 -42.70
C SER A 52 -34.88 61.27 -41.20
N GLN A 53 -35.55 62.27 -40.64
CA GLN A 53 -35.63 62.48 -39.21
C GLN A 53 -36.41 61.31 -38.60
N PHE A 54 -35.76 60.17 -38.46
CA PHE A 54 -36.36 58.93 -38.01
C PHE A 54 -36.36 58.93 -36.48
N LEU A 55 -37.57 58.82 -35.94
CA LEU A 55 -37.88 58.52 -34.55
C LEU A 55 -36.82 57.55 -33.95
N PRO A 56 -36.40 57.76 -32.68
CA PRO A 56 -35.45 56.85 -32.03
C PRO A 56 -35.95 55.41 -32.15
N ARG A 57 -35.08 54.51 -32.63
CA ARG A 57 -35.40 53.11 -32.94
C ARG A 57 -36.06 52.44 -31.73
N LEU A 58 -37.39 52.39 -31.75
CA LEU A 58 -38.21 51.74 -30.73
C LEU A 58 -37.84 50.26 -30.73
N ASN A 59 -37.25 49.77 -29.65
CA ASN A 59 -37.06 48.34 -29.45
C ASN A 59 -38.44 47.73 -29.18
N PRO A 60 -39.02 46.95 -30.12
CA PRO A 60 -40.37 46.42 -29.94
C PRO A 60 -40.47 45.48 -28.74
N LEU A 61 -39.34 44.94 -28.26
CA LEU A 61 -39.29 44.10 -27.07
C LEU A 61 -39.18 44.88 -25.76
N HIS A 62 -38.77 46.16 -25.77
CA HIS A 62 -38.61 47.00 -24.59
C HIS A 62 -39.07 48.45 -24.89
N PRO A 63 -40.38 48.73 -24.86
CA PRO A 63 -40.89 50.09 -25.04
C PRO A 63 -40.48 51.00 -23.86
N PRO A 64 -39.87 52.19 -24.13
CA PRO A 64 -39.47 53.12 -23.08
C PRO A 64 -40.69 53.71 -22.37
N GLY A 65 -40.66 53.74 -21.04
CA GLY A 65 -41.73 54.30 -20.19
C GLY A 65 -42.70 53.27 -19.58
N VAL A 66 -42.61 51.99 -19.96
CA VAL A 66 -43.45 50.93 -19.36
C VAL A 66 -42.74 50.34 -18.15
N LYS A 67 -43.27 50.60 -16.93
CA LYS A 67 -42.87 49.88 -15.72
C LYS A 67 -43.02 48.39 -16.00
N ARG A 68 -41.97 47.58 -15.82
CA ARG A 68 -42.04 46.12 -15.96
C ARG A 68 -43.23 45.62 -15.15
N ARG A 69 -44.27 45.14 -15.83
CA ARG A 69 -45.36 44.42 -15.19
C ARG A 69 -44.79 43.08 -14.77
N THR A 70 -44.41 42.94 -13.49
CA THR A 70 -44.24 41.64 -12.84
C THR A 70 -45.61 40.99 -12.72
N VAL A 71 -46.16 40.56 -13.86
CA VAL A 71 -47.39 39.77 -13.89
C VAL A 71 -46.94 38.33 -13.87
N SER A 72 -47.15 37.66 -12.74
CA SER A 72 -47.09 36.21 -12.70
C SER A 72 -48.15 35.67 -13.67
N LEU A 73 -47.72 35.00 -14.73
CA LEU A 73 -48.61 34.30 -15.68
C LEU A 73 -49.28 33.07 -15.05
N GLU A 74 -48.95 32.76 -13.80
CA GLU A 74 -49.56 31.68 -13.05
C GLU A 74 -51.01 32.02 -12.71
N THR A 75 -51.92 31.12 -13.08
CA THR A 75 -53.29 31.18 -12.60
C THR A 75 -53.31 30.97 -11.09
N VAL A 76 -54.26 31.59 -10.39
CA VAL A 76 -54.40 31.51 -8.93
C VAL A 76 -54.39 30.06 -8.42
N ALA A 77 -54.97 29.12 -9.18
CA ALA A 77 -54.97 27.70 -8.85
C ALA A 77 -53.58 27.04 -8.94
N ALA A 78 -52.81 27.31 -9.99
CA ALA A 78 -51.46 26.78 -10.15
C ALA A 78 -50.50 27.34 -9.09
N HIS A 79 -50.63 28.63 -8.78
CA HIS A 79 -49.86 29.28 -7.72
C HIS A 79 -50.15 28.66 -6.34
N HIS A 80 -51.44 28.48 -6.02
CA HIS A 80 -51.87 27.82 -4.79
C HIS A 80 -51.36 26.38 -4.67
N HIS A 81 -51.40 25.61 -5.76
CA HIS A 81 -50.88 24.24 -5.78
C HIS A 81 -49.36 24.20 -5.50
N ASN A 82 -48.59 25.08 -6.14
CA ASN A 82 -47.13 25.17 -5.95
C ASN A 82 -46.78 25.60 -4.52
N GLN A 83 -47.56 26.52 -3.93
CA GLN A 83 -47.41 26.94 -2.54
C GLN A 83 -47.69 25.77 -1.57
N GLN A 84 -48.79 25.03 -1.77
CA GLN A 84 -49.11 23.85 -0.96
C GLN A 84 -48.04 22.77 -1.04
N ARG A 85 -47.52 22.49 -2.25
CA ARG A 85 -46.42 21.55 -2.46
C ARG A 85 -45.17 21.96 -1.70
N SER A 86 -44.81 23.24 -1.76
CA SER A 86 -43.64 23.79 -1.08
C SER A 86 -43.75 23.66 0.44
N LEU A 87 -44.92 24.00 1.01
CA LEU A 87 -45.20 23.84 2.43
C LEU A 87 -45.13 22.36 2.86
N THR A 88 -45.69 21.46 2.06
CA THR A 88 -45.65 20.02 2.34
C THR A 88 -44.23 19.49 2.33
N MET A 89 -43.40 19.92 1.37
CA MET A 89 -41.98 19.54 1.32
C MET A 89 -41.22 20.06 2.55
N GLN A 90 -41.45 21.33 2.94
CA GLN A 90 -40.82 21.90 4.13
C GLN A 90 -41.20 21.13 5.40
N GLN A 91 -42.47 20.78 5.56
CA GLN A 91 -42.94 20.00 6.71
C GLN A 91 -42.36 18.58 6.75
N ARG A 92 -42.23 17.93 5.59
CA ARG A 92 -41.60 16.60 5.49
C ARG A 92 -40.13 16.66 5.87
N GLU A 93 -39.41 17.66 5.36
CA GLU A 93 -37.99 17.83 5.66
C GLU A 93 -37.76 18.13 7.14
N TYR A 94 -38.57 19.04 7.70
CA TYR A 94 -38.59 19.32 9.12
C TYR A 94 -38.81 18.03 9.92
N SER A 95 -39.84 17.26 9.59
CA SER A 95 -40.17 16.02 10.29
C SER A 95 -39.03 15.00 10.20
N ARG A 96 -38.41 14.82 9.02
CA ARG A 96 -37.27 13.93 8.81
C ARG A 96 -36.09 14.28 9.72
N TYR A 97 -35.72 15.56 9.75
CA TYR A 97 -34.63 16.04 10.58
C TYR A 97 -34.93 15.85 12.08
N HIS A 98 -36.17 16.11 12.49
CA HIS A 98 -36.59 16.04 13.88
C HIS A 98 -36.72 14.60 14.40
N GLN A 99 -37.12 13.66 13.57
CA GLN A 99 -37.31 12.25 13.96
C GLN A 99 -36.04 11.61 14.53
N GLY A 100 -34.85 11.97 14.02
CA GLY A 100 -33.59 11.38 14.47
C GLY A 100 -33.22 11.73 15.92
N TRP A 101 -33.31 13.02 16.29
CA TRP A 101 -32.92 13.49 17.62
C TRP A 101 -34.08 13.56 18.61
N ARG A 102 -35.34 13.47 18.15
CA ARG A 102 -36.51 13.45 19.04
C ARG A 102 -36.53 12.18 19.90
N ARG A 103 -36.25 11.02 19.31
CA ARG A 103 -36.42 9.70 19.97
C ARG A 103 -35.72 9.59 21.34
N PRO A 104 -34.45 10.00 21.50
CA PRO A 104 -33.76 9.89 22.79
C PRO A 104 -34.34 10.76 23.91
N PHE A 105 -34.84 11.97 23.58
CA PHE A 105 -35.19 12.99 24.57
C PHE A 105 -36.70 13.20 24.73
N TYR A 106 -37.44 13.18 23.63
CA TYR A 106 -38.86 13.54 23.55
C TYR A 106 -39.73 12.42 22.96
N GLY A 107 -39.17 11.22 22.79
CA GLY A 107 -39.92 10.02 22.45
C GLY A 107 -40.75 9.49 23.60
N THR A 108 -41.63 8.53 23.31
CA THR A 108 -42.35 7.74 24.32
C THR A 108 -41.37 6.91 25.15
N ALA A 109 -41.81 6.42 26.33
CA ALA A 109 -40.94 5.61 27.18
C ALA A 109 -40.41 4.35 26.47
N THR A 110 -41.22 3.75 25.60
CA THR A 110 -40.85 2.60 24.77
C THR A 110 -39.79 2.97 23.72
N GLU A 111 -40.01 4.05 22.97
CA GLU A 111 -39.06 4.54 21.95
C GLU A 111 -37.69 4.87 22.54
N LYS A 112 -37.67 5.47 23.74
CA LYS A 112 -36.43 5.77 24.46
C LYS A 112 -35.69 4.50 24.86
N GLU A 113 -36.39 3.46 25.28
CA GLU A 113 -35.77 2.20 25.65
C GLU A 113 -35.23 1.44 24.45
N GLU A 114 -35.98 1.42 23.34
CA GLU A 114 -35.50 0.88 22.06
C GLU A 114 -34.23 1.58 21.61
N TYR A 115 -34.18 2.91 21.64
CA TYR A 115 -32.98 3.66 21.29
C TYR A 115 -31.78 3.26 22.19
N ARG A 116 -31.98 3.16 23.51
CA ARG A 116 -30.91 2.71 24.43
C ARG A 116 -30.46 1.28 24.14
N LYS A 117 -31.40 0.40 23.78
CA LYS A 117 -31.12 -0.99 23.39
C LYS A 117 -30.28 -1.03 22.11
N ASP A 118 -30.64 -0.27 21.09
CA ASP A 118 -29.91 -0.18 19.82
C ASP A 118 -28.47 0.29 20.04
N ILE A 119 -28.27 1.32 20.86
CA ILE A 119 -26.93 1.80 21.22
C ILE A 119 -26.12 0.72 21.94
N ARG A 120 -26.72 0.01 22.91
CA ARG A 120 -26.03 -1.10 23.59
C ARG A 120 -25.66 -2.23 22.62
N GLN A 121 -26.55 -2.57 21.69
CA GLN A 121 -26.29 -3.60 20.68
C GLN A 121 -25.18 -3.17 19.73
N LEU A 122 -25.18 -1.92 19.27
CA LEU A 122 -24.13 -1.36 18.42
C LEU A 122 -22.77 -1.41 19.13
N LEU A 123 -22.71 -1.00 20.40
CA LEU A 123 -21.48 -1.07 21.19
C LEU A 123 -20.97 -2.51 21.34
N LYS A 124 -21.86 -3.47 21.64
CA LYS A 124 -21.49 -4.89 21.71
C LYS A 124 -20.94 -5.39 20.38
N LYS A 125 -21.57 -5.01 19.27
CA LYS A 125 -21.12 -5.35 17.92
C LYS A 125 -19.72 -4.78 17.66
N GLN A 126 -19.52 -3.48 17.88
CA GLN A 126 -18.23 -2.82 17.72
C GLN A 126 -17.12 -3.46 18.56
N MET A 127 -17.42 -3.81 19.81
CA MET A 127 -16.47 -4.54 20.66
C MET A 127 -16.15 -5.91 20.06
N SER A 128 -17.16 -6.68 19.69
CA SER A 128 -16.96 -8.03 19.13
C SER A 128 -16.15 -8.03 17.83
N GLU A 129 -16.41 -7.06 16.95
CA GLU A 129 -15.69 -6.86 15.69
C GLU A 129 -14.24 -6.47 15.95
N LYS A 130 -14.01 -5.52 16.85
CA LYS A 130 -12.64 -5.13 17.25
C LYS A 130 -11.85 -6.32 17.80
N TRP A 131 -12.47 -7.13 18.67
CA TRP A 131 -11.85 -8.34 19.21
C TRP A 131 -11.59 -9.38 18.13
N ALA A 132 -12.49 -9.56 17.17
CA ALA A 132 -12.31 -10.49 16.06
C ALA A 132 -11.13 -10.08 15.17
N LEU A 133 -11.06 -8.81 14.79
CA LEU A 133 -9.96 -8.26 13.99
C LEU A 133 -8.61 -8.42 14.70
N GLN A 134 -8.56 -8.14 16.01
CA GLN A 134 -7.33 -8.33 16.78
C GLN A 134 -6.88 -9.80 16.82
N ARG A 135 -7.82 -10.74 16.99
CA ARG A 135 -7.49 -12.18 16.95
C ARG A 135 -7.01 -12.62 15.58
N GLU A 136 -7.66 -12.15 14.52
CA GLU A 136 -7.27 -12.46 13.14
C GLU A 136 -5.87 -11.93 12.84
N MET A 137 -5.58 -10.68 13.20
CA MET A 137 -4.25 -10.08 13.06
C MET A 137 -3.17 -10.87 13.81
N LEU A 138 -3.43 -11.26 15.06
CA LEU A 138 -2.48 -12.08 15.83
C LEU A 138 -2.29 -13.46 15.20
N SER A 139 -3.37 -14.07 14.68
CA SER A 139 -3.29 -15.35 13.99
C SER A 139 -2.51 -15.25 12.67
N SER A 140 -2.69 -14.19 11.89
CA SER A 140 -1.94 -13.98 10.65
C SER A 140 -0.45 -13.77 10.95
N GLN A 141 -0.13 -12.92 11.94
CA GLN A 141 1.26 -12.70 12.38
C GLN A 141 1.92 -13.98 12.86
N SER A 142 1.21 -14.80 13.65
CA SER A 142 1.74 -16.09 14.11
C SER A 142 2.08 -17.02 12.94
N LYS A 143 1.22 -17.08 11.92
CA LYS A 143 1.47 -17.90 10.72
C LYS A 143 2.63 -17.36 9.89
N GLU A 144 2.70 -16.05 9.70
CA GLU A 144 3.82 -15.40 9.02
C GLU A 144 5.15 -15.72 9.72
N LEU A 145 5.21 -15.60 11.05
CA LEU A 145 6.40 -15.96 11.81
C LEU A 145 6.78 -17.43 11.66
N GLU A 146 5.82 -18.34 11.72
CA GLU A 146 6.05 -19.77 11.51
C GLU A 146 6.65 -20.03 10.12
N THR A 147 6.14 -19.36 9.08
CA THR A 147 6.70 -19.48 7.73
C THR A 147 8.13 -18.95 7.64
N LEU A 148 8.44 -17.82 8.29
CA LEU A 148 9.80 -17.26 8.30
C LEU A 148 10.78 -18.16 9.06
N MET A 149 10.35 -18.74 10.17
CA MET A 149 11.16 -19.70 10.93
C MET A 149 11.48 -20.94 10.09
N GLU A 150 10.51 -21.46 9.33
CA GLU A 150 10.76 -22.62 8.46
C GLU A 150 11.68 -22.26 7.29
N VAL A 151 11.52 -21.08 6.69
CA VAL A 151 12.44 -20.58 5.65
C VAL A 151 13.87 -20.50 6.20
N ASP A 152 14.07 -19.88 7.36
CA ASP A 152 15.39 -19.75 7.99
C ASP A 152 16.00 -21.13 8.30
N ARG A 153 15.19 -22.04 8.86
CA ARG A 153 15.59 -23.42 9.11
C ARG A 153 16.07 -24.12 7.83
N THR A 154 15.31 -24.01 6.74
CA THR A 154 15.67 -24.66 5.47
C THR A 154 16.93 -24.04 4.86
N ALA A 155 17.11 -22.71 4.95
CA ALA A 155 18.31 -22.03 4.49
C ALA A 155 19.56 -22.52 5.24
N LEU A 156 19.49 -22.63 6.57
CA LEU A 156 20.59 -23.16 7.38
C LEU A 156 20.94 -24.60 7.00
N MET A 157 19.94 -25.45 6.75
CA MET A 157 20.17 -26.83 6.29
C MET A 157 20.85 -26.86 4.92
N GLN A 158 20.42 -26.02 3.98
CA GLN A 158 21.03 -25.91 2.67
C GLN A 158 22.49 -25.44 2.76
N ASP A 159 22.79 -24.44 3.59
CA ASP A 159 24.16 -23.96 3.79
C ASP A 159 25.08 -25.05 4.34
N ILE A 160 24.60 -25.83 5.31
CA ILE A 160 25.35 -26.97 5.87
C ILE A 160 25.59 -28.04 4.80
N GLU A 161 24.58 -28.36 3.99
CA GLU A 161 24.73 -29.30 2.89
C GLU A 161 25.70 -28.80 1.81
N GLN A 162 25.64 -27.52 1.46
CA GLN A 162 26.58 -26.89 0.52
C GLN A 162 28.02 -26.96 1.04
N GLN A 163 28.25 -26.65 2.31
CA GLN A 163 29.58 -26.77 2.92
C GLN A 163 30.07 -28.22 2.91
N ARG A 164 29.19 -29.17 3.26
CA ARG A 164 29.53 -30.61 3.26
C ARG A 164 29.86 -31.12 1.86
N THR A 165 29.08 -30.73 0.86
CA THR A 165 29.30 -31.13 -0.53
C THR A 165 30.57 -30.51 -1.08
N GLN A 166 30.84 -29.23 -0.80
CA GLN A 166 32.08 -28.55 -1.17
C GLN A 166 33.30 -29.23 -0.53
N ALA A 167 33.25 -29.51 0.78
CA ALA A 167 34.34 -30.20 1.48
C ALA A 167 34.60 -31.60 0.92
N SER A 168 33.53 -32.35 0.63
CA SER A 168 33.61 -33.67 0.01
C SER A 168 34.21 -33.59 -1.40
N PHE A 169 33.83 -32.58 -2.18
CA PHE A 169 34.38 -32.32 -3.50
C PHE A 169 35.88 -32.04 -3.41
N LEU A 170 36.30 -31.07 -2.59
CA LEU A 170 37.72 -30.72 -2.43
C LEU A 170 38.58 -31.89 -1.92
N THR A 171 38.02 -32.72 -1.04
CA THR A 171 38.69 -33.94 -0.54
C THR A 171 38.95 -34.92 -1.67
N LYS A 172 37.96 -35.15 -2.55
CA LYS A 172 38.15 -36.01 -3.74
C LYS A 172 39.25 -35.49 -4.66
N TYR A 173 39.27 -34.18 -4.93
CA TYR A 173 40.33 -33.59 -5.77
C TYR A 173 41.71 -33.72 -5.14
N ARG A 174 41.82 -33.49 -3.82
CA ARG A 174 43.07 -33.69 -3.09
C ARG A 174 43.58 -35.12 -3.23
N ASP A 175 42.70 -36.10 -3.04
CA ASP A 175 43.05 -37.51 -3.05
C ASP A 175 43.43 -37.98 -4.47
N GLU A 176 42.71 -37.52 -5.50
CA GLU A 176 43.06 -37.78 -6.90
C GLU A 176 44.40 -37.15 -7.29
N ASN A 177 44.66 -35.90 -6.88
CA ASN A 177 45.94 -35.25 -7.12
C ASN A 177 47.09 -36.01 -6.44
N LYS A 178 46.88 -36.50 -5.22
CA LYS A 178 47.86 -37.35 -4.52
C LYS A 178 48.11 -38.64 -5.29
N ARG A 179 47.05 -39.33 -5.73
CA ARG A 179 47.15 -40.56 -6.54
C ARG A 179 47.94 -40.34 -7.83
N LEU A 180 47.69 -39.23 -8.53
CA LEU A 180 48.42 -38.86 -9.74
C LEU A 180 49.91 -38.61 -9.46
N MET A 181 50.23 -37.90 -8.38
CA MET A 181 51.61 -37.65 -7.98
C MET A 181 52.36 -38.92 -7.61
N GLU A 182 51.71 -39.82 -6.87
CA GLU A 182 52.28 -41.13 -6.52
C GLU A 182 52.54 -41.99 -7.77
N THR A 183 51.58 -42.01 -8.70
CA THR A 183 51.73 -42.73 -9.98
C THR A 183 52.90 -42.18 -10.79
N LYS A 184 52.97 -40.85 -10.96
CA LYS A 184 54.08 -40.19 -11.67
C LYS A 184 55.43 -40.45 -10.99
N TRP A 185 55.46 -40.50 -9.66
CA TRP A 185 56.69 -40.82 -8.93
C TRP A 185 57.15 -42.27 -9.16
N GLN A 186 56.21 -43.22 -9.16
CA GLN A 186 56.50 -44.62 -9.48
C GLN A 186 56.99 -44.79 -10.92
N GLU A 187 56.33 -44.15 -11.89
CA GLU A 187 56.74 -44.14 -13.30
C GLU A 187 58.15 -43.58 -13.45
N ASN A 188 58.42 -42.38 -12.93
CA ASN A 188 59.75 -41.77 -13.01
C ASN A 188 60.84 -42.64 -12.38
N ARG A 189 60.54 -43.32 -11.27
CA ARG A 189 61.47 -44.26 -10.63
C ARG A 189 61.76 -45.45 -11.53
N LEU A 190 60.75 -45.99 -12.21
CA LEU A 190 60.89 -47.10 -13.14
C LEU A 190 61.68 -46.67 -14.39
N THR A 191 61.37 -45.50 -14.97
CA THR A 191 62.08 -44.93 -16.11
C THR A 191 63.56 -44.74 -15.81
N ARG A 192 63.89 -44.12 -14.67
CA ARG A 192 65.30 -43.98 -14.23
C ARG A 192 66.00 -45.32 -14.07
N SER A 193 65.32 -46.32 -13.49
CA SER A 193 65.90 -47.66 -13.36
C SER A 193 66.20 -48.30 -14.72
N GLN A 194 65.32 -48.13 -15.70
CA GLN A 194 65.52 -48.62 -17.06
C GLN A 194 66.63 -47.86 -17.78
N GLU A 195 66.69 -46.53 -17.63
CA GLU A 195 67.76 -45.68 -18.15
C GLU A 195 69.12 -46.13 -17.61
N THR A 196 69.25 -46.32 -16.29
CA THR A 196 70.50 -46.80 -15.68
C THR A 196 70.91 -48.18 -16.21
N LEU A 197 69.95 -49.09 -16.45
CA LEU A 197 70.27 -50.39 -17.06
C LEU A 197 70.76 -50.24 -18.50
N ARG A 198 70.08 -49.43 -19.32
CA ARG A 198 70.50 -49.14 -20.69
C ARG A 198 71.88 -48.47 -20.74
N GLU A 199 72.15 -47.52 -19.85
CA GLU A 199 73.46 -46.86 -19.76
C GLU A 199 74.57 -47.88 -19.43
N ARG A 200 74.31 -48.81 -18.50
CA ARG A 200 75.25 -49.89 -18.18
C ARG A 200 75.50 -50.81 -19.37
N GLU A 201 74.46 -51.17 -20.11
CA GLU A 201 74.57 -51.95 -21.34
C GLU A 201 75.40 -51.20 -22.40
N LEU A 202 75.13 -49.92 -22.64
CA LEU A 202 75.89 -49.09 -23.59
C LEU A 202 77.36 -48.93 -23.21
N LEU A 203 77.65 -48.74 -21.92
CA LEU A 203 79.02 -48.68 -21.39
C LEU A 203 79.77 -50.00 -21.60
N HIS A 204 79.09 -51.13 -21.58
CA HIS A 204 79.70 -52.43 -21.88
C HIS A 204 80.19 -52.52 -23.34
N PHE A 205 79.43 -51.97 -24.29
CA PHE A 205 79.76 -52.01 -25.71
C PHE A 205 80.67 -50.85 -26.19
N ASN A 206 80.53 -49.64 -25.63
CA ASN A 206 81.30 -48.45 -26.01
C ASN A 206 81.68 -47.61 -24.78
N PRO A 207 82.70 -48.02 -24.01
CA PRO A 207 83.02 -47.37 -22.72
C PRO A 207 83.56 -45.94 -22.85
N ILE A 208 84.15 -45.57 -24.00
CA ILE A 208 84.79 -44.25 -24.19
C ILE A 208 83.81 -43.20 -24.70
N ASN A 209 82.84 -43.58 -25.54
CA ASN A 209 81.86 -42.67 -26.14
C ASN A 209 80.43 -43.20 -25.99
N TRP A 210 80.07 -43.66 -24.79
CA TRP A 210 78.76 -44.25 -24.50
C TRP A 210 77.59 -43.26 -24.72
N SER A 211 77.83 -41.95 -24.60
CA SER A 211 76.87 -40.88 -24.88
C SER A 211 76.84 -40.43 -26.34
N GLY A 212 77.66 -41.03 -27.23
CA GLY A 212 77.71 -40.73 -28.67
C GLY A 212 78.09 -39.28 -29.01
N THR A 213 78.71 -38.56 -28.08
CA THR A 213 78.93 -37.11 -28.16
C THR A 213 80.32 -36.72 -28.66
N LEU A 214 81.29 -37.64 -28.62
CA LEU A 214 82.58 -37.47 -29.30
C LEU A 214 82.39 -37.78 -30.80
N LYS A 215 82.72 -36.80 -31.65
CA LYS A 215 82.86 -36.94 -33.10
C LYS A 215 84.29 -37.29 -33.47
#